data_AF-A0A366HSP3-F1
#
_entry.id   AF-A0A366HSP3-F1
#
_cell.length_a   1.000
_cell.length_b   1.000
_cell.length_c   1.000
_cell.angle_alpha   90.00
_cell.angle_beta   90.00
_cell.angle_gamma   90.00
#
_symmetry.space_group_name_H-M   'P 1'
#
loop_
_entity.id
_entity.type
_entity.pdbx_description
1 polymer ?
#
loop_
_entity_poly.entity_id
_entity_poly.type
_entity_poly.pdbx_seq_one_letter_code
_entity_poly.pdbx_strand_id
1 'polypeptide(L)'
;MEPSSPAPVGHTGFTVYVDENSHYRDEEERYTKGVYPTYEEALSIAKSMLEQDLHQSLENGKTATEWLDLYFTFGEDPWISPTPDGVAKFSAWDYARELAKQKAPLS
;
A
#
# COMPACT_ATOMS: atom_id res chain seq x y z
N MET A 1 20.23 7.70 -42.74
CA MET A 1 20.48 8.17 -41.37
C MET A 1 19.17 8.74 -40.89
N GLU A 2 18.42 7.93 -40.15
CA GLU A 2 17.26 8.34 -39.36
C GLU A 2 17.55 7.74 -37.99
N PRO A 3 17.71 8.52 -36.92
CA PRO A 3 17.82 7.93 -35.59
C PRO A 3 16.48 7.25 -35.28
N SER A 4 16.54 5.94 -35.05
CA SER A 4 15.42 5.15 -34.54
C SER A 4 14.80 5.88 -33.35
N SER A 5 13.48 6.06 -33.43
CA SER A 5 12.62 6.69 -32.44
C SER A 5 13.07 6.37 -31.00
N PRO A 6 13.13 7.35 -30.08
CA PRO A 6 13.41 7.04 -28.69
C PRO A 6 12.34 6.07 -28.17
N ALA A 7 12.79 5.08 -27.39
CA ALA A 7 11.91 4.23 -26.60
C ALA A 7 10.90 5.11 -25.82
N PRO A 8 9.66 4.65 -25.58
CA PRO A 8 8.70 5.43 -24.83
C PRO A 8 9.30 5.86 -23.48
N VAL A 9 9.18 7.16 -23.20
CA VAL A 9 9.75 7.85 -22.04
C VAL A 9 9.44 7.05 -20.76
N GLY A 10 10.51 6.57 -20.11
CA GLY A 10 10.43 5.66 -18.97
C GLY A 10 9.71 6.26 -17.77
N HIS A 11 8.83 5.48 -17.15
CA HIS A 11 8.45 5.74 -15.77
C HIS A 11 9.69 5.43 -14.92
N THR A 12 10.28 6.43 -14.27
CA THR A 12 11.53 6.27 -13.51
C THR A 12 11.30 5.61 -12.14
N GLY A 13 10.45 4.57 -12.11
CA GLY A 13 10.11 3.80 -10.92
C GLY A 13 8.61 3.66 -10.67
N PHE A 14 8.32 2.97 -9.57
CA PHE A 14 7.01 2.66 -9.02
C PHE A 14 6.76 3.57 -7.83
N THR A 15 5.73 4.40 -7.93
CA THR A 15 5.36 5.34 -6.89
C THR A 15 4.38 4.69 -5.93
N VAL A 16 4.68 4.76 -4.63
CA VAL A 16 3.73 4.41 -3.57
C VAL A 16 3.00 5.68 -3.16
N TYR A 17 1.73 5.75 -3.49
CA TYR A 17 0.80 6.76 -3.01
C TYR A 17 0.09 6.26 -1.78
N VAL A 18 -0.37 7.17 -0.94
CA VAL A 18 -1.10 6.86 0.28
C VAL A 18 -2.32 7.76 0.34
N ASP A 19 -3.49 7.14 0.46
CA ASP A 19 -4.75 7.81 0.77
C ASP A 19 -5.14 7.48 2.21
N GLU A 20 -5.86 8.36 2.90
CA GLU A 20 -6.40 8.05 4.24
C GLU A 20 -7.86 7.62 4.11
N ASN A 21 -8.23 6.49 4.73
CA ASN A 21 -9.59 5.93 4.61
C ASN A 21 -10.69 6.89 5.12
N SER A 22 -10.41 7.72 6.13
CA SER A 22 -11.32 8.74 6.67
C SER A 22 -11.60 9.89 5.70
N HIS A 23 -10.67 10.15 4.80
CA HIS A 23 -10.66 11.29 3.89
C HIS A 23 -10.75 10.87 2.41
N TYR A 24 -11.30 9.68 2.11
CA TYR A 24 -11.37 9.14 0.74
C TYR A 24 -12.09 10.04 -0.30
N ARG A 25 -12.77 11.11 0.14
CA ARG A 25 -13.44 12.12 -0.72
C ARG A 25 -12.66 13.43 -0.87
N ASP A 26 -11.52 13.56 -0.21
CA ASP A 26 -10.65 14.72 -0.27
C ASP A 26 -9.31 14.31 -0.88
N GLU A 27 -9.16 14.52 -2.19
CA GLU A 27 -7.94 14.17 -2.92
C GLU A 27 -6.73 15.03 -2.49
N GLU A 28 -6.95 16.09 -1.70
CA GLU A 28 -5.88 16.97 -1.20
C GLU A 28 -5.02 16.32 -0.09
N GLU A 29 -5.52 15.26 0.55
CA GLU A 29 -4.80 14.54 1.62
C GLU A 29 -3.89 13.41 1.07
N ARG A 30 -3.93 13.12 -0.24
CA ARG A 30 -3.04 12.12 -0.85
C ARG A 30 -1.59 12.58 -0.75
N TYR A 31 -0.74 11.72 -0.20
CA TYR A 31 0.70 11.96 -0.19
C TYR A 31 1.49 10.84 -0.90
N THR A 32 2.70 11.18 -1.34
CA THR A 32 3.64 10.21 -1.92
C THR A 32 4.56 9.69 -0.84
N LYS A 33 4.52 8.38 -0.58
CA LYS A 33 5.46 7.71 0.34
C LYS A 33 6.87 7.65 -0.25
N GLY A 34 6.98 7.43 -1.55
CA GLY A 34 8.25 7.38 -2.28
C GLY A 34 8.12 6.84 -3.69
N VAL A 35 9.23 6.88 -4.43
CA VAL A 35 9.39 6.30 -5.77
C VAL A 35 10.50 5.25 -5.70
N TYR A 36 10.22 4.04 -6.18
CA TYR A 36 11.09 2.88 -6.05
C TYR A 36 11.48 2.30 -7.41
N PRO A 37 12.72 1.80 -7.59
CA PRO A 37 13.16 1.20 -8.85
C PRO A 37 12.31 0.02 -9.35
N THR A 38 11.75 -0.78 -8.46
CA THR A 38 10.99 -2.01 -8.79
C THR A 38 9.61 -2.06 -8.15
N TYR A 39 8.68 -2.81 -8.75
CA TYR A 39 7.33 -2.99 -8.22
C TYR A 39 7.39 -3.77 -6.90
N GLU A 40 8.31 -4.71 -6.78
CA GLU A 40 8.54 -5.52 -5.59
C GLU A 40 9.00 -4.66 -4.41
N GLU A 41 9.89 -3.69 -4.62
CA GLU A 41 10.30 -2.74 -3.60
C GLU A 41 9.13 -1.85 -3.18
N ALA A 42 8.39 -1.27 -4.13
CA ALA A 42 7.19 -0.48 -3.82
C ALA A 42 6.14 -1.29 -3.04
N LEU A 43 5.94 -2.56 -3.42
CA LEU A 43 5.04 -3.49 -2.76
C LEU A 43 5.50 -3.82 -1.35
N SER A 44 6.80 -4.05 -1.15
CA SER A 44 7.37 -4.27 0.18
C SER A 44 7.13 -3.07 1.09
N ILE A 45 7.26 -1.85 0.56
CA ILE A 45 7.01 -0.62 1.32
C ILE A 45 5.54 -0.50 1.69
N ALA A 46 4.64 -0.64 0.72
CA ALA A 46 3.20 -0.58 0.96
C ALA A 46 2.74 -1.61 2.01
N LYS A 47 3.25 -2.84 1.93
CA LYS A 47 2.97 -3.89 2.92
C LYS A 47 3.53 -3.55 4.31
N SER A 48 4.78 -3.07 4.36
CA SER A 48 5.44 -2.75 5.63
C SER A 48 4.71 -1.67 6.44
N MET A 49 4.01 -0.74 5.77
CA MET A 49 3.19 0.26 6.45
C MET A 49 2.07 -0.39 7.26
N LEU A 50 1.32 -1.31 6.65
CA LEU A 50 0.25 -2.04 7.31
C LEU A 50 0.78 -2.99 8.40
N GLU A 51 1.92 -3.63 8.16
CA GLU A 51 2.57 -4.49 9.15
C GLU A 51 3.02 -3.70 10.39
N GLN A 52 3.59 -2.51 10.20
CA GLN A 52 4.02 -1.62 11.29
C GLN A 52 2.83 -1.08 12.09
N ASP A 53 1.77 -0.64 11.41
CA ASP A 53 0.55 -0.15 12.06
C ASP A 53 -0.13 -1.25 12.88
N LEU A 54 -0.24 -2.47 12.32
CA LEU A 54 -0.73 -3.63 13.07
C LEU A 54 0.17 -3.93 14.26
N HIS A 55 1.48 -4.00 14.07
CA HIS A 55 2.44 -4.25 15.16
C HIS A 55 2.24 -3.25 16.30
N GLN A 56 2.20 -1.96 15.99
CA GLN A 56 2.03 -0.90 17.00
C GLN A 56 0.65 -0.98 17.68
N SER A 57 -0.40 -1.35 16.94
CA SER A 57 -1.73 -1.57 17.51
C SER A 57 -1.74 -2.74 18.51
N LEU A 58 -1.07 -3.84 18.18
CA LEU A 58 -0.92 -5.00 19.07
C LEU A 58 -0.09 -4.66 20.32
N GLU A 59 1.01 -3.92 20.18
CA GLU A 59 1.81 -3.45 21.32
C GLU A 59 1.01 -2.55 22.27
N ASN A 60 0.04 -1.82 21.73
CA ASN A 60 -0.91 -1.00 22.49
C ASN A 60 -2.11 -1.80 23.04
N GLY A 61 -2.05 -3.14 23.01
CA GLY A 61 -3.04 -4.03 23.61
C GLY A 61 -4.31 -4.24 22.80
N LYS A 62 -4.37 -3.79 21.53
CA LYS A 62 -5.49 -4.10 20.63
C LYS A 62 -5.34 -5.50 20.06
N THR A 63 -6.46 -6.08 19.68
CA THR A 63 -6.50 -7.31 18.87
C THR A 63 -6.33 -6.99 17.38
N ALA A 64 -5.97 -8.00 16.58
CA ALA A 64 -5.89 -7.86 15.13
C ALA A 64 -7.24 -7.48 14.50
N THR A 65 -8.36 -7.91 15.11
CA THR A 65 -9.71 -7.53 14.67
C THR A 65 -9.99 -6.05 14.95
N GLU A 66 -9.70 -5.57 16.16
CA GLU A 66 -9.87 -4.15 16.51
C GLU A 66 -8.99 -3.24 15.66
N TRP A 67 -7.77 -3.69 15.35
CA TRP A 67 -6.91 -3.00 14.39
C TRP A 67 -7.55 -2.91 13.01
N LEU A 68 -8.08 -4.02 12.48
CA LEU A 68 -8.69 -4.04 11.15
C LEU A 68 -9.91 -3.11 11.05
N ASP A 69 -10.74 -3.05 12.09
CA ASP A 69 -11.90 -2.16 12.16
C ASP A 69 -11.46 -0.68 12.16
N LEU A 70 -10.41 -0.34 12.91
CA LEU A 70 -9.81 0.99 12.91
C LEU A 70 -9.17 1.32 11.56
N TYR A 71 -8.46 0.37 10.96
CA TYR A 71 -7.85 0.53 9.65
C TYR A 71 -8.88 0.91 8.59
N PHE A 72 -10.03 0.24 8.50
CA PHE A 72 -11.06 0.58 7.51
C PHE A 72 -11.70 1.95 7.73
N THR A 73 -11.56 2.53 8.92
CA THR A 73 -12.13 3.82 9.26
C THR A 73 -11.11 4.96 9.13
N PHE A 74 -9.87 4.73 9.57
CA PHE A 74 -8.84 5.77 9.75
C PHE A 74 -7.45 5.37 9.24
N GLY A 75 -7.30 4.17 8.69
CA GLY A 75 -6.01 3.65 8.24
C GLY A 75 -5.50 4.29 6.96
N GLU A 76 -4.18 4.24 6.80
CA GLU A 76 -3.50 4.58 5.56
C GLU A 76 -3.69 3.47 4.50
N ASP A 77 -4.15 3.84 3.31
CA ASP A 77 -4.42 2.95 2.16
C ASP A 77 -3.35 3.14 1.07
N PRO A 78 -2.19 2.46 1.17
CA PRO A 78 -1.13 2.57 0.19
C PRO A 78 -1.47 1.83 -1.12
N TRP A 79 -1.19 2.48 -2.24
CA TRP A 79 -1.34 1.90 -3.58
C TRP A 79 -0.17 2.28 -4.50
N ILE A 80 0.04 1.50 -5.55
CA ILE A 80 1.24 1.58 -6.40
C ILE A 80 0.89 1.96 -7.83
N SER A 81 1.65 2.89 -8.41
CA SER A 81 1.56 3.27 -9.82
C SER A 81 2.93 3.37 -10.49
N PRO A 82 3.11 2.85 -11.72
CA PRO A 82 2.14 2.04 -12.46
C PRO A 82 2.03 0.62 -11.86
N THR A 83 0.98 -0.12 -12.22
CA THR A 83 0.96 -1.59 -12.03
C THR A 83 1.55 -2.23 -13.28
N PRO A 84 2.54 -3.15 -13.18
CA PRO A 84 3.08 -3.85 -14.34
C PRO A 84 2.03 -4.69 -15.08
N ASP A 85 2.20 -4.86 -16.39
CA ASP A 85 1.33 -5.72 -17.20
C ASP A 85 1.34 -7.17 -16.70
N GLY A 86 0.17 -7.78 -16.58
CA GLY A 86 0.02 -9.15 -16.09
C GLY A 86 0.15 -9.31 -14.57
N VAL A 87 0.40 -8.23 -13.83
CA VAL A 87 0.42 -8.22 -12.36
C VAL A 87 -0.92 -7.71 -11.84
N ALA A 88 -1.49 -8.42 -10.87
CA ALA A 88 -2.71 -7.96 -10.20
C ALA A 88 -2.41 -6.68 -9.40
N LYS A 89 -3.31 -5.69 -9.50
CA LYS A 89 -3.21 -4.45 -8.72
C LYS A 89 -3.20 -4.77 -7.23
N PHE A 90 -2.26 -4.16 -6.50
CA PHE A 90 -2.22 -4.27 -5.05
C PHE A 90 -3.44 -3.58 -4.41
N SER A 91 -4.03 -4.24 -3.42
CA SER A 91 -5.16 -3.77 -2.60
C SER A 91 -4.72 -3.84 -1.14
N ALA A 92 -4.46 -2.69 -0.51
CA ALA A 92 -4.05 -2.67 0.88
C ALA A 92 -5.17 -3.16 1.81
N TRP A 93 -6.43 -2.93 1.45
CA TRP A 93 -7.59 -3.52 2.15
C TRP A 93 -7.56 -5.05 2.17
N ASP A 94 -7.31 -5.70 1.04
CA ASP A 94 -7.25 -7.16 1.00
C ASP A 94 -6.03 -7.68 1.78
N TYR A 95 -4.90 -6.97 1.67
CA TYR A 95 -3.72 -7.31 2.43
C TYR A 95 -3.92 -7.14 3.95
N ALA A 96 -4.62 -6.08 4.40
CA ALA A 96 -4.97 -5.86 5.79
C ALA A 96 -5.82 -7.01 6.36
N ARG A 97 -6.82 -7.48 5.58
CA ARG A 97 -7.62 -8.66 5.97
C ARG A 97 -6.75 -9.90 6.16
N GLU A 98 -5.81 -10.15 5.26
CA GLU A 98 -4.92 -11.30 5.37
C GLU A 98 -3.94 -11.18 6.54
N LEU A 99 -3.41 -9.98 6.80
CA LEU A 99 -2.59 -9.71 7.98
C LEU A 99 -3.37 -9.95 9.28
N ALA A 100 -4.59 -9.43 9.38
CA ALA A 100 -5.43 -9.61 10.55
C ALA A 100 -5.72 -11.10 10.82
N LYS A 101 -6.03 -11.88 9.78
CA LYS A 101 -6.24 -13.33 9.88
C LYS A 101 -4.99 -14.07 10.37
N GLN A 102 -3.79 -13.67 9.92
CA GLN A 102 -2.53 -14.30 10.34
C GLN A 102 -2.18 -14.01 11.81
N LYS A 103 -2.67 -12.90 12.36
CA LYS A 103 -2.39 -12.46 13.75
C LYS A 103 -3.55 -12.72 14.71
N ALA A 104 -4.71 -13.12 14.22
CA ALA A 104 -5.80 -13.57 15.06
C ALA A 104 -5.38 -14.86 15.80
N PRO A 105 -5.64 -14.98 17.12
CA PRO A 105 -5.44 -16.25 17.80
C PRO A 105 -6.27 -17.32 17.10
N LEU A 106 -5.68 -18.50 16.85
CA LEU A 106 -6.42 -19.69 16.44
C LEU A 106 -7.49 -19.96 17.51
N SER A 107 -8.76 -19.73 17.15
CA SER A 107 -9.91 -20.07 17.97
C SER A 107 -9.97 -21.54 18.35
#